data_AF-A0A2H0CT41-F1
#
_entry.id   AF-A0A2H0CT41-F1
#
_cell.length_a   1.000
_cell.length_b   1.000
_cell.length_c   1.000
_cell.angle_alpha   90.00
_cell.angle_beta   90.00
_cell.angle_gamma   90.00
#
_symmetry.space_group_name_H-M   'P 1'
#
loop_
_entity.id
_entity.type
_entity.pdbx_description
1 polymer ?
#
loop_
_entity_poly.entity_id
_entity_poly.type
_entity_poly.pdbx_seq_one_letter_code
_entity_poly.pdbx_strand_id
1 'polypeptide(L)' 'MSLNNQKVTGIRVLDIAEEGATAIETMVNKVIEEMHQQKTPIIDIQVTDTNCFLILGEKGSD' A
#
# COMPACT_ATOMS: atom_id res chain seq x y z
N MET A 1 -19.77 -5.89 -6.39
CA MET A 1 -18.97 -6.76 -5.51
C MET A 1 -18.56 -5.90 -4.33
N SER A 2 -19.14 -6.13 -3.16
CA SER A 2 -18.90 -5.34 -1.96
C SER A 2 -17.92 -6.08 -1.07
N LEU A 3 -16.66 -5.63 -1.05
CA LEU A 3 -15.75 -6.01 0.03
C LEU A 3 -16.18 -5.20 1.25
N ASN A 4 -16.86 -5.89 2.16
CA ASN A 4 -17.47 -5.45 3.41
C ASN A 4 -16.77 -4.21 4.03
N ASN A 5 -17.45 -3.05 3.97
CA ASN A 5 -17.13 -1.82 4.71
C ASN A 5 -15.78 -1.12 4.48
N GLN A 6 -15.04 -1.41 3.41
CA GLN A 6 -13.80 -0.70 3.09
C GLN A 6 -13.94 0.04 1.77
N LYS A 7 -13.80 1.37 1.81
CA LYS A 7 -13.82 2.21 0.60
C LYS A 7 -12.38 2.38 0.14
N VAL A 8 -12.05 1.79 -1.00
CA VAL A 8 -10.76 2.04 -1.66
C VAL A 8 -10.71 3.52 -2.05
N THR A 9 -9.74 4.26 -1.50
CA THR A 9 -9.53 5.68 -1.79
C THR A 9 -8.42 5.89 -2.81
N GLY A 10 -7.51 4.92 -2.95
CA GLY A 10 -6.45 4.98 -3.95
C GLY A 10 -5.60 3.72 -3.99
N ILE A 11 -4.67 3.69 -4.94
CA ILE A 11 -3.67 2.63 -5.08
C ILE A 11 -2.31 3.32 -5.25
N ARG A 12 -1.34 2.92 -4.44
CA ARG A 12 0.07 3.28 -4.58
C ARG A 12 0.78 2.10 -5.22
N VAL A 13 1.53 2.36 -6.28
CA VAL A 13 2.36 1.34 -6.95
C VAL A 13 3.81 1.74 -6.76
N LEU A 14 4.60 0.80 -6.26
CA LEU A 14 6.05 0.90 -6.29
C LEU A 14 6.57 -0.09 -7.31
N ASP A 15 7.45 0.41 -8.17
CA ASP A 15 8.28 -0.43 -9.00
C ASP A 15 9.42 -0.98 -8.12
N ILE A 16 9.49 -2.30 -8.03
CA ILE A 16 10.52 -3.04 -7.30
C ILE A 16 11.32 -3.94 -8.24
N ALA A 17 11.14 -3.77 -9.56
CA ALA A 17 11.86 -4.54 -10.56
C ALA A 17 13.36 -4.31 -10.38
N GLU A 18 14.12 -5.40 -10.27
CA GLU A 18 15.58 -5.41 -10.13
C GLU A 18 16.13 -4.76 -8.84
N GLU A 19 15.26 -4.37 -7.91
CA GLU A 19 15.66 -3.83 -6.60
C GLU A 19 16.06 -4.96 -5.64
N GLY A 20 17.14 -4.76 -4.90
CA GLY A 20 17.54 -5.70 -3.85
C GLY A 20 16.56 -5.68 -2.68
N ALA A 21 16.45 -6.79 -1.93
CA ALA A 21 15.51 -6.92 -0.80
C ALA A 21 15.55 -5.73 0.18
N THR A 22 16.73 -5.23 0.52
CA THR A 22 16.92 -4.07 1.42
C THR A 22 16.40 -2.76 0.83
N ALA A 23 16.53 -2.58 -0.49
CA ALA A 23 16.03 -1.40 -1.16
C ALA A 23 14.50 -1.42 -1.20
N ILE A 24 13.91 -2.57 -1.51
CA ILE A 24 12.46 -2.80 -1.45
C ILE A 24 11.91 -2.51 -0.05
N GLU A 25 12.53 -3.06 1.00
CA GLU A 25 12.13 -2.79 2.40
C GLU A 25 12.17 -1.29 2.72
N THR A 26 13.23 -0.60 2.31
CA THR A 26 13.38 0.84 2.54
C THR A 26 12.29 1.64 1.82
N MET A 27 11.99 1.29 0.57
CA MET A 27 10.95 1.95 -0.21
C MET A 27 9.55 1.71 0.36
N VAL A 28 9.23 0.46 0.71
CA VAL A 28 7.93 0.10 1.30
C VAL A 28 7.76 0.77 2.67
N ASN A 29 8.79 0.74 3.53
CA ASN A 29 8.73 1.40 4.83
C ASN A 29 8.50 2.90 4.70
N LYS A 30 9.19 3.56 3.76
CA LYS A 30 8.99 4.99 3.51
C LYS A 30 7.56 5.30 3.08
N VAL A 31 6.97 4.47 2.22
CA VAL A 31 5.56 4.65 1.82
C VAL A 31 4.61 4.41 2.99
N ILE A 32 4.87 3.41 3.84
CA ILE A 32 4.06 3.19 5.05
C ILE A 32 4.14 4.41 5.98
N GLU A 33 5.33 4.97 6.20
CA GLU A 33 5.50 6.19 7.00
C GLU A 33 4.75 7.38 6.40
N GLU A 34 4.84 7.59 5.08
CA GLU A 34 4.10 8.65 4.39
C GLU A 34 2.58 8.47 4.51
N MET A 35 2.07 7.25 4.37
CA MET A 35 0.64 6.95 4.52
C MET A 35 0.16 7.14 5.96
N HIS A 36 0.99 6.77 6.94
CA HIS A 36 0.72 7.02 8.35
C HIS A 36 0.65 8.53 8.65
N GLN A 37 1.58 9.34 8.11
CA GLN A 37 1.54 10.81 8.21
C GLN A 37 0.30 11.41 7.54
N GLN A 38 -0.11 10.85 6.40
CA GLN A 38 -1.31 11.27 5.66
C GLN A 38 -2.61 10.72 6.27
N LYS A 39 -2.56 10.00 7.41
CA LYS A 39 -3.71 9.34 8.05
C LYS A 39 -4.54 8.49 7.08
N THR A 40 -3.91 7.98 6.03
CA THR A 40 -4.57 7.17 5.01
C THR A 40 -4.26 5.71 5.30
N PRO A 41 -5.26 4.89 5.69
CA PRO A 41 -5.02 3.49 6.00
C PRO A 41 -4.62 2.72 4.75
N ILE A 42 -3.62 1.84 4.88
CA ILE A 42 -3.36 0.79 3.91
C ILE A 42 -4.26 -0.38 4.29
N ILE A 43 -5.16 -0.76 3.38
CA ILE A 43 -6.12 -1.85 3.61
C ILE A 43 -5.60 -3.19 3.14
N ASP A 44 -4.72 -3.19 2.13
CA ASP A 44 -4.12 -4.40 1.57
C ASP A 44 -2.79 -4.07 0.89
N ILE A 45 -1.89 -5.05 0.83
CA ILE A 45 -0.59 -4.96 0.17
C ILE A 45 -0.42 -6.20 -0.71
N GLN A 46 -0.27 -6.01 -2.01
CA GLN A 46 -0.02 -7.08 -2.96
C GLN A 46 1.35 -6.90 -3.60
N VAL A 47 2.18 -7.93 -3.49
CA VAL A 47 3.53 -7.92 -4.04
C VAL A 47 3.59 -8.90 -5.21
N THR A 48 4.21 -8.47 -6.29
CA THR A 48 4.52 -9.26 -7.48
C THR A 48 6.03 -9.25 -7.70
N ASP A 49 6.54 -10.04 -8.66
CA ASP A 49 7.98 -10.08 -8.97
C ASP A 49 8.62 -8.73 -9.31
N THR A 50 7.81 -7.78 -9.80
CA THR A 50 8.31 -6.48 -10.30
C THR A 50 7.66 -5.29 -9.63
N ASN A 51 6.51 -5.47 -8.98
CA ASN A 51 5.74 -4.35 -8.46
C ASN A 51 5.14 -4.66 -7.09
N CYS A 52 5.09 -3.64 -6.23
CA CYS A 52 4.40 -3.66 -4.95
C CYS A 52 3.22 -2.70 -5.00
N PHE A 53 2.01 -3.22 -4.85
CA PHE A 53 0.75 -2.49 -4.84
C PHE A 53 0.28 -2.32 -3.40
N LEU A 54 0.21 -1.08 -2.93
CA LEU A 54 -0.42 -0.74 -1.66
C LEU A 54 -1.79 -0.18 -1.95
N ILE A 55 -2.81 -0.90 -1.49
CA ILE A 55 -4.19 -0.52 -1.65
C ILE A 55 -4.56 0.35 -0.45
N LEU A 56 -4.94 1.59 -0.74
CA LEU A 56 -5.31 2.59 0.26
C LEU A 56 -6.82 2.63 0.36
N GLY A 57 -7.31 2.73 1.58
CA GLY A 57 -8.75 2.81 1.80
C GLY A 57 -9.09 3.34 3.16
N GLU A 58 -10.28 3.92 3.24
CA GLU A 58 -10.88 4.24 4.52
C GLU A 58 -11.60 3.00 5.02
N LYS A 59 -11.23 2.55 6.23
CA LYS A 59 -12.09 1.66 6.98
C LYS A 59 -13.35 2.45 7.27
N GLY A 60 -14.48 2.06 6.68
CA GLY A 60 -15.77 2.59 7.08
C GLY A 60 -15.89 2.35 8.58
N SER A 61 -15.90 3.44 9.35
CA SER A 61 -16.31 3.39 10.74
C SER A 61 -17.81 3.15 10.72
N ASP A 62 -18.22 1.93 11.04
CA ASP A 62 -19.54 1.66 11.60
C ASP A 62 -19.44 1.86 13.13
#